data_AF-A0A173ZHH6-F1
#
_entry.id   AF-A0A173ZHH6-F1
#
_cell.length_a   1.000
_cell.length_b   1.000
_cell.length_c   1.000
_cell.angle_alpha   90.00
_cell.angle_beta   90.00
_cell.angle_gamma   90.00
#
_symmetry.space_group_name_H-M   'P 1'
#
loop_
_entity.id
_entity.type
_entity.pdbx_description
1 polymer ?
#
loop_
_entity_poly.entity_id
_entity_poly.type
_entity_poly.pdbx_seq_one_letter_code
_entity_poly.pdbx_strand_id
1 'polypeptide(L)'
;MNESTWYRIKYSIGYVFEENKLVIAIPVGILDSTKENFEKNIKLMDIGPYIALPSEAISIGESCRDNISRILNETLEDAIIIIDKIIDGKTGEDLEEICTKAKDMYDSEKIYLEKGYILKNIDEFNENIDQYNFE
;
A
#
# COMPACT_ATOMS: atom_id res chain seq x y z
N MET A 1 24.24 17.90 18.13
CA MET A 1 23.33 17.79 16.97
C MET A 1 22.00 17.31 17.52
N ASN A 2 20.90 18.06 17.33
CA ASN A 2 19.58 17.52 17.62
C ASN A 2 19.31 16.49 16.53
N GLU A 3 19.35 15.21 16.90
CA GLU A 3 18.99 14.14 15.97
C GLU A 3 17.48 14.24 15.75
N SER A 4 17.09 14.85 14.63
CA SER A 4 15.70 14.90 14.21
C SER A 4 15.19 13.47 14.09
N THR A 5 14.16 13.11 14.87
CA THR A 5 13.46 11.83 14.71
C THR A 5 12.98 11.70 13.28
N TRP A 6 13.32 10.57 12.65
CA TRP A 6 12.96 10.25 11.28
C TRP A 6 12.31 8.88 11.25
N TYR A 7 11.31 8.74 10.40
CA TYR A 7 10.47 7.57 10.23
C TYR A 7 10.71 6.98 8.84
N ARG A 8 10.75 5.66 8.77
CA ARG A 8 10.71 4.88 7.54
C ARG A 8 9.30 4.36 7.33
N ILE A 9 8.62 4.89 6.33
CA ILE A 9 7.27 4.46 5.96
C ILE A 9 7.41 3.43 4.85
N LYS A 10 7.15 2.16 5.16
CA LYS A 10 7.04 1.10 4.15
C LYS A 10 5.64 1.13 3.56
N TYR A 11 5.55 1.12 2.23
CA TYR A 11 4.27 1.20 1.55
C TYR A 11 4.18 0.27 0.35
N SER A 12 2.94 -0.08 0.08
CA SER A 12 2.51 -0.90 -1.05
C SER A 12 1.56 -0.10 -1.94
N ILE A 13 1.46 -0.50 -3.21
CA ILE A 13 0.34 -0.11 -4.06
C ILE A 13 -0.71 -1.21 -3.95
N GLY A 14 -1.91 -0.84 -3.52
CA GLY A 14 -3.07 -1.72 -3.52
C GLY A 14 -3.80 -1.61 -4.85
N TYR A 15 -3.80 -2.68 -5.63
CA TYR A 15 -4.55 -2.76 -6.89
C TYR A 15 -5.93 -3.35 -6.64
N VAL A 16 -6.97 -2.63 -7.07
CA VAL A 16 -8.38 -2.96 -6.80
C VAL A 16 -8.98 -3.76 -7.95
N PHE A 17 -9.48 -4.93 -7.59
CA PHE A 17 -10.18 -5.88 -8.44
C PHE A 17 -11.63 -5.97 -7.94
N GLU A 18 -12.53 -5.31 -8.67
CA GLU A 18 -13.95 -5.14 -8.39
C GLU A 18 -14.76 -6.45 -8.36
N GLU A 19 -14.60 -7.33 -9.36
CA GLU A 19 -15.37 -8.57 -9.53
C GLU A 19 -15.12 -9.51 -8.34
N ASN A 20 -13.86 -9.63 -7.94
CA ASN A 20 -13.44 -10.44 -6.80
C ASN A 20 -13.57 -9.73 -5.45
N LYS A 21 -13.97 -8.45 -5.41
CA LYS A 21 -13.93 -7.61 -4.21
C LYS A 21 -12.59 -7.74 -3.48
N LEU A 22 -11.49 -7.61 -4.23
CA LEU A 22 -10.15 -7.91 -3.76
C LEU A 22 -9.23 -6.69 -3.96
N VAL A 23 -8.40 -6.40 -2.95
CA VAL A 23 -7.29 -5.46 -3.05
C VAL A 23 -6.00 -6.23 -2.85
N ILE A 24 -5.13 -6.24 -3.86
CA ILE A 24 -3.82 -6.89 -3.77
C ILE A 24 -2.74 -5.83 -3.51
N ALA A 25 -2.15 -5.90 -2.33
CA ALA A 25 -1.08 -5.02 -1.89
C ALA A 25 0.28 -5.52 -2.40
N ILE A 26 0.94 -4.69 -3.20
CA ILE A 26 2.26 -4.98 -3.78
C ILE A 26 3.27 -4.03 -3.15
N PRO A 27 4.26 -4.52 -2.38
CA PRO A 27 5.27 -3.68 -1.76
C PRO A 27 6.18 -3.08 -2.82
N VAL A 28 6.32 -1.75 -2.81
CA VAL A 28 7.03 -1.03 -3.88
C VAL A 28 8.06 -0.02 -3.37
N GLY A 29 8.10 0.28 -2.07
CA GLY A 29 9.09 1.25 -1.60
C GLY A 29 9.06 1.60 -0.12
N ILE A 30 9.97 2.52 0.20
CA ILE A 30 10.15 3.10 1.52
C ILE A 30 10.26 4.61 1.34
N LEU A 31 9.49 5.36 2.13
CA LEU A 31 9.59 6.81 2.23
C LEU A 31 10.23 7.17 3.56
N ASP A 32 11.40 7.79 3.50
CA ASP A 32 12.02 8.41 4.68
C ASP A 32 11.38 9.78 4.94
N SER A 33 10.92 10.01 6.17
CA SER A 33 10.27 11.25 6.57
C SER A 33 10.74 11.71 7.94
N THR A 34 11.05 12.99 8.09
CA THR A 34 11.20 13.61 9.42
C THR A 34 9.85 13.67 10.15
N LYS A 35 9.86 13.74 11.49
CA LYS A 35 8.64 13.95 12.28
C LYS A 35 7.82 15.18 11.88
N GLU A 36 8.49 16.29 11.53
CA GLU A 36 7.82 17.54 11.15
C GLU A 36 7.05 17.43 9.82
N ASN A 37 7.59 16.69 8.85
CA ASN A 37 6.97 16.49 7.54
C ASN A 37 6.04 15.27 7.46
N PHE A 38 5.95 14.49 8.54
CA PHE A 38 5.27 13.20 8.56
C PHE A 38 3.81 13.32 8.12
N GLU A 39 3.00 14.14 8.79
CA GLU A 39 1.58 14.31 8.46
C GLU A 39 1.36 14.82 7.02
N LYS A 40 2.26 15.69 6.54
CA LYS A 40 2.20 16.19 5.16
C LYS A 40 2.45 15.07 4.16
N ASN A 41 3.45 14.24 4.41
CA ASN A 41 3.78 13.10 3.56
C ASN A 41 2.66 12.06 3.54
N ILE A 42 2.03 11.78 4.69
CA ILE A 42 0.86 10.89 4.77
C ILE A 42 -0.31 11.45 3.95
N LYS A 43 -0.64 12.74 4.10
CA LYS A 43 -1.73 13.37 3.31
C LYS A 43 -1.44 13.39 1.80
N LEU A 44 -0.19 13.51 1.40
CA LEU A 44 0.18 13.41 -0.01
C LEU A 44 -0.07 12.01 -0.57
N MET A 45 -0.01 10.95 0.24
CA MET A 45 -0.32 9.59 -0.25
C MET A 45 -1.81 9.41 -0.62
N ASP A 46 -2.70 10.23 -0.05
CA ASP A 46 -4.15 10.18 -0.32
C ASP A 46 -4.55 10.69 -1.70
N ILE A 47 -3.65 11.38 -2.41
CA ILE A 47 -3.89 11.81 -3.79
C ILE A 47 -3.70 10.68 -4.82
N GLY A 48 -3.31 9.49 -4.35
CA GLY A 48 -3.15 8.27 -5.16
C GLY A 48 -1.71 8.00 -5.63
N PRO A 49 -1.40 6.74 -5.99
CA PRO A 49 -0.05 6.28 -6.29
C PRO A 49 0.58 7.02 -7.47
N TYR A 50 -0.14 7.18 -8.58
CA TYR A 50 0.40 7.76 -9.83
C TYR A 50 0.84 9.22 -9.71
N ILE A 51 0.41 9.91 -8.65
CA ILE A 51 0.79 11.30 -8.37
C ILE A 51 1.79 11.36 -7.21
N ALA A 52 1.58 10.57 -6.16
CA ALA A 52 2.37 10.64 -4.94
C ALA A 52 3.71 9.88 -5.00
N LEU A 53 3.83 8.88 -5.89
CA LEU A 53 4.96 7.95 -5.89
C LEU A 53 5.91 8.17 -7.09
N PRO A 54 7.20 7.84 -6.93
CA PRO A 54 8.14 7.89 -8.04
C PRO A 54 7.80 6.83 -9.11
N SER A 55 8.14 7.14 -10.37
CA SER A 55 7.88 6.27 -11.53
C SER A 55 8.42 4.84 -11.39
N GLU A 56 9.53 4.65 -10.66
CA GLU A 56 10.10 3.32 -10.39
C GLU A 56 9.17 2.47 -9.53
N ALA A 57 8.59 3.04 -8.46
CA ALA A 57 7.63 2.35 -7.61
C ALA A 57 6.36 1.97 -8.39
N ILE A 58 5.88 2.87 -9.26
CA ILE A 58 4.75 2.58 -10.16
C ILE A 58 5.08 1.41 -11.08
N SER A 59 6.26 1.43 -11.71
CA SER A 59 6.67 0.40 -12.67
C SER A 59 6.73 -1.00 -12.04
N ILE A 60 7.23 -1.10 -10.80
CA ILE A 60 7.24 -2.36 -10.05
C ILE A 60 5.81 -2.86 -9.81
N GLY A 61 4.94 -1.99 -9.30
CA GLY A 61 3.55 -2.35 -9.03
C GLY A 61 2.81 -2.77 -10.31
N GLU A 62 2.94 -2.03 -11.40
CA GLU A 62 2.24 -2.31 -12.66
C GLU A 62 2.66 -3.61 -13.31
N SER A 63 3.96 -3.93 -13.28
CA SER A 63 4.46 -5.21 -13.78
C SER A 63 3.85 -6.40 -13.03
N CYS A 64 3.60 -6.26 -11.73
CA CYS A 64 2.96 -7.30 -10.94
C CYS A 64 1.45 -7.33 -11.17
N ARG A 65 0.79 -6.16 -11.21
CA ARG A 65 -0.64 -6.01 -11.55
C ARG A 65 -0.99 -6.72 -12.84
N ASP A 66 -0.23 -6.51 -13.92
CA ASP A 66 -0.55 -7.08 -15.23
C ASP A 66 -0.58 -8.61 -15.22
N ASN A 67 0.28 -9.24 -14.42
CA ASN A 67 0.26 -10.69 -14.25
C ASN A 67 -0.96 -11.15 -13.45
N ILE A 68 -1.29 -10.44 -12.38
CA ILE A 68 -2.45 -10.71 -11.53
C ILE A 68 -3.75 -10.56 -12.33
N SER A 69 -3.92 -9.47 -13.08
CA SER A 69 -5.08 -9.24 -13.95
C SER A 69 -5.31 -10.39 -14.93
N ARG A 70 -4.25 -10.99 -15.47
CA ARG A 70 -4.37 -12.15 -16.36
C ARG A 70 -4.84 -13.40 -15.63
N ILE A 71 -4.38 -13.60 -14.40
CA ILE A 71 -4.78 -14.75 -13.56
C ILE A 71 -6.25 -14.61 -13.16
N LEU A 72 -6.64 -13.43 -12.68
CA LEU A 72 -8.01 -13.13 -12.27
C LEU A 72 -8.98 -12.98 -13.45
N ASN A 73 -8.45 -12.84 -14.68
CA ASN A 73 -9.20 -12.42 -15.85
C ASN A 73 -9.98 -11.11 -15.62
N GLU A 74 -9.35 -10.18 -14.89
CA GLU A 74 -10.00 -8.97 -14.39
C GLU A 74 -9.15 -7.72 -14.67
N THR A 75 -9.79 -6.63 -15.06
CA THR A 75 -9.13 -5.34 -15.25
C THR A 75 -8.99 -4.58 -13.94
N LEU A 76 -7.93 -3.78 -13.83
CA LEU A 76 -7.76 -2.85 -12.72
C LEU A 76 -8.86 -1.77 -12.74
N GLU A 77 -9.55 -1.59 -11.62
CA GLU A 77 -10.51 -0.49 -11.46
C GLU A 77 -9.84 0.75 -10.85
N ASP A 78 -9.04 0.55 -9.80
CA ASP A 78 -8.42 1.64 -9.05
C ASP A 78 -7.10 1.21 -8.39
N ALA A 79 -6.25 2.18 -8.02
CA ALA A 79 -5.02 1.92 -7.27
C ALA A 79 -4.89 2.87 -6.07
N ILE A 80 -4.65 2.29 -4.91
CA ILE A 80 -4.47 3.01 -3.64
C ILE A 80 -3.07 2.82 -3.09
N ILE A 81 -2.67 3.65 -2.13
CA ILE A 81 -1.43 3.47 -1.37
C ILE A 81 -1.80 2.82 -0.04
N ILE A 82 -1.12 1.75 0.31
CA ILE A 82 -1.29 1.08 1.61
C ILE A 82 -0.03 1.32 2.43
N ILE A 83 -0.19 1.82 3.64
CA ILE A 83 0.92 1.96 4.59
C ILE A 83 1.09 0.62 5.28
N ASP A 84 2.17 -0.09 4.99
CA ASP A 84 2.40 -1.43 5.55
C ASP A 84 2.90 -1.32 6.99
N LYS A 85 3.94 -0.50 7.18
CA LYS A 85 4.64 -0.33 8.46
C LYS A 85 5.29 1.04 8.55
N ILE A 86 5.46 1.52 9.78
CA ILE A 86 6.26 2.69 10.11
C ILE A 86 7.32 2.27 11.10
N ILE A 87 8.57 2.61 10.81
CA ILE A 87 9.75 2.19 11.58
C ILE A 87 10.49 3.42 12.07
N ASP A 88 10.94 3.42 13.33
CA ASP A 88 11.88 4.43 13.82
C ASP A 88 13.20 4.28 13.07
N GLY A 89 13.63 5.30 12.37
CA GLY A 89 14.82 5.21 11.55
C GLY A 89 16.11 5.00 12.36
N LYS A 90 16.16 5.49 13.60
CA LYS A 90 17.33 5.37 14.48
C LYS A 90 17.39 4.01 15.16
N THR A 91 16.29 3.56 15.78
CA THR A 91 16.28 2.31 16.55
C THR A 91 15.94 1.08 15.71
N GLY A 92 15.27 1.28 14.57
CA GLY A 92 14.76 0.20 13.73
C GLY A 92 13.50 -0.47 14.29
N GLU A 93 12.91 0.09 15.34
CA GLU A 93 11.70 -0.45 15.98
C GLU A 93 10.45 -0.15 15.16
N ASP A 94 9.55 -1.14 15.06
CA ASP A 94 8.23 -0.97 14.46
C ASP A 94 7.37 -0.07 15.38
N LEU A 95 6.85 1.03 14.82
CA LEU A 95 6.05 2.04 15.52
C LEU A 95 4.55 1.84 15.23
N GLU A 96 3.99 0.73 15.71
CA GLU A 96 2.60 0.33 15.41
C GLU A 96 1.57 1.41 15.72
N GLU A 97 1.66 2.09 16.88
CA GLU A 97 0.72 3.17 17.22
C GLU A 97 0.77 4.34 16.22
N ILE A 98 1.94 4.64 15.67
CA ILE A 98 2.10 5.70 14.67
C ILE A 98 1.56 5.21 13.32
N CYS A 99 1.79 3.94 12.98
CA CYS A 99 1.25 3.32 11.79
C CYS A 99 -0.29 3.37 11.80
N THR A 100 -0.93 2.99 12.91
CA THR A 100 -2.39 3.07 13.05
C THR A 100 -2.89 4.50 12.89
N LYS A 101 -2.26 5.48 13.56
CA LYS A 101 -2.63 6.90 13.41
C LYS A 101 -2.48 7.39 11.96
N ALA A 102 -1.45 6.95 11.24
CA ALA A 102 -1.26 7.32 9.85
C ALA A 102 -2.34 6.72 8.95
N LYS A 103 -2.73 5.46 9.20
CA LYS A 103 -3.86 4.81 8.52
C LYS A 103 -5.18 5.51 8.81
N ASP A 104 -5.41 5.97 10.04
CA ASP A 104 -6.61 6.74 10.40
C ASP A 104 -6.68 8.10 9.69
N MET A 105 -5.55 8.63 9.20
CA MET A 105 -5.51 9.86 8.40
C MET A 105 -5.79 9.61 6.90
N TYR A 106 -5.94 8.35 6.49
CA TYR A 106 -6.06 7.91 5.10
C TYR A 106 -7.40 7.17 4.91
N ASP A 107 -8.30 7.74 4.11
CA ASP A 107 -9.64 7.16 3.96
C ASP A 107 -9.65 6.00 2.95
N SER A 108 -8.74 5.97 1.97
CA SER A 108 -8.93 5.06 0.82
C SER A 108 -8.86 3.58 1.21
N GLU A 109 -7.92 3.15 2.06
CA GLU A 109 -7.83 1.74 2.53
C GLU A 109 -9.12 1.37 3.29
N LYS A 110 -9.57 2.27 4.17
CA LYS A 110 -10.78 2.09 4.98
C LYS A 110 -12.04 2.00 4.13
N ILE A 111 -12.18 2.84 3.10
CA ILE A 111 -13.32 2.83 2.18
C ILE A 111 -13.48 1.45 1.52
N TYR A 112 -12.40 0.83 1.07
CA TYR A 112 -12.48 -0.50 0.45
C TYR A 112 -12.82 -1.60 1.47
N LEU A 113 -12.25 -1.54 2.68
CA LEU A 113 -12.61 -2.48 3.75
C LEU A 113 -14.09 -2.35 4.14
N GLU A 114 -14.62 -1.13 4.27
CA GLU A 114 -16.03 -0.87 4.58
C GLU A 114 -16.98 -1.33 3.47
N LYS A 115 -16.54 -1.28 2.21
CA LYS A 115 -17.28 -1.84 1.06
C LYS A 115 -17.19 -3.37 0.96
N GLY A 116 -16.50 -4.03 1.90
CA GLY A 116 -16.42 -5.49 1.98
C GLY A 116 -15.31 -6.10 1.13
N TYR A 117 -14.30 -5.32 0.72
CA TYR A 117 -13.17 -5.86 -0.02
C TYR A 117 -12.24 -6.63 0.92
N ILE A 118 -11.67 -7.71 0.42
CA ILE A 118 -10.63 -8.45 1.10
C ILE A 118 -9.29 -7.84 0.68
N LEU A 119 -8.43 -7.53 1.66
CA LEU A 119 -7.07 -7.09 1.41
C LEU A 119 -6.12 -8.29 1.55
N LYS A 120 -5.28 -8.51 0.54
CA LYS A 120 -4.25 -9.55 0.52
C LYS A 120 -2.92 -8.94 0.11
N ASN A 121 -1.84 -9.30 0.78
CA ASN A 121 -0.52 -9.03 0.21
C ASN A 121 -0.23 -10.00 -0.95
N ILE A 122 0.74 -9.66 -1.79
CA ILE A 122 1.08 -10.47 -2.96
C ILE A 122 1.46 -11.92 -2.64
N ASP A 123 2.11 -12.17 -1.50
CA ASP A 123 2.51 -13.52 -1.10
C ASP A 123 1.28 -14.35 -0.71
N GLU A 124 0.36 -13.79 0.08
CA GLU A 124 -0.91 -14.42 0.44
C GLU A 124 -1.78 -14.70 -0.78
N PHE A 125 -1.78 -13.80 -1.77
CA PHE A 125 -2.46 -14.02 -3.04
C PHE A 125 -1.86 -15.23 -3.77
N ASN A 126 -0.53 -15.28 -3.91
CA ASN A 126 0.16 -16.37 -4.60
C ASN A 126 -0.04 -17.72 -3.90
N GLU A 127 -0.05 -17.76 -2.57
CA GLU A 127 -0.30 -18.98 -1.80
C GLU A 127 -1.73 -19.53 -1.97
N ASN A 128 -2.68 -18.66 -2.33
CA ASN A 128 -4.09 -18.99 -2.47
C ASN A 128 -4.59 -18.83 -3.92
N ILE A 129 -3.68 -18.79 -4.89
CA ILE A 129 -3.99 -18.51 -6.30
C ILE A 129 -5.08 -19.42 -6.87
N ASP A 130 -5.10 -20.69 -6.45
CA ASP A 130 -6.07 -21.69 -6.90
C ASP A 130 -7.52 -21.35 -6.51
N GLN A 131 -7.73 -20.51 -5.47
CA GLN A 131 -9.06 -20.06 -5.07
C GLN A 131 -9.66 -19.03 -6.03
N TYR A 132 -8.82 -18.46 -6.91
CA TYR A 132 -9.19 -17.41 -7.85
C TYR A 132 -9.11 -17.87 -9.31
N ASN A 133 -8.74 -19.13 -9.56
CA ASN A 133 -8.85 -19.75 -10.88
C ASN A 133 -10.33 -20.07 -11.14
N PHE A 134 -11.02 -19.19 -11.85
CA PHE A 134 -12.31 -19.49 -12.44
C PHE A 134 -12.09 -20.20 -13.77
N GLU A 135 -12.48 -21.48 -13.85
CA GLU A 135 -12.57 -22.23 -15.12
C GLU A 135 -13.51 -21.57 -16.14
#